data_AF-D4MVM1-F1
#
_entry.id   AF-D4MVM1-F1
#
_cell.length_a   1.000
_cell.length_b   1.000
_cell.length_c   1.000
_cell.angle_alpha   90.00
_cell.angle_beta   90.00
_cell.angle_gamma   90.00
#
_symmetry.space_group_name_H-M   'P 1'
#
loop_
_entity.id
_entity.type
_entity.pdbx_description
1 polymer ?
#
loop_
_entity_poly.entity_id
_entity_poly.type
_entity_poly.pdbx_seq_one_letter_code
_entity_poly.pdbx_strand_id
1 'polypeptide(L)'
;MQYTEEFKRGIVRTLLASGMTRREFADKTKITLMTLRKWVKQYKDEEIEKVDDNNRKKYSEEYKKRIVTQMLFDGITYKTMAKKTGISPQMLEYWDNKYRYIIIADHEKMINKRRKKVKTGATWHRYGAGAGRYE
;
A
#
# COMPACT_ATOMS: atom_id res chain seq x y z
N MET A 1 -1.58 -36.48 13.67
CA MET A 1 -2.50 -35.31 13.67
C MET A 1 -2.22 -34.47 12.42
N GLN A 2 -3.00 -34.68 11.36
CA GLN A 2 -2.94 -33.83 10.16
C GLN A 2 -4.00 -32.75 10.28
N TYR A 3 -3.58 -31.49 10.36
CA TYR A 3 -4.49 -30.36 10.22
C TYR A 3 -5.04 -30.34 8.79
N THR A 4 -6.37 -30.27 8.65
CA THR A 4 -7.05 -30.14 7.36
C THR A 4 -6.67 -28.82 6.70
N GLU A 5 -6.67 -28.77 5.37
CA GLU A 5 -6.27 -27.57 4.62
C GLU A 5 -7.19 -26.38 4.90
N GLU A 6 -8.49 -26.62 5.07
CA GLU A 6 -9.47 -25.61 5.46
C GLU A 6 -9.17 -25.01 6.83
N PHE A 7 -8.71 -25.82 7.79
CA PHE A 7 -8.32 -25.32 9.11
C PHE A 7 -7.07 -24.43 9.01
N LYS A 8 -6.06 -24.84 8.22
CA LYS A 8 -4.85 -24.03 8.00
C LYS A 8 -5.19 -22.69 7.35
N ARG A 9 -6.05 -22.71 6.33
CA ARG A 9 -6.53 -21.50 5.62
C ARG A 9 -7.34 -20.61 6.56
N GLY A 10 -8.27 -21.18 7.32
CA GLY A 10 -9.06 -20.47 8.34
C GLY A 10 -8.18 -19.75 9.37
N ILE A 11 -7.14 -20.42 9.88
CA ILE A 11 -6.17 -19.82 10.80
C ILE A 11 -5.43 -18.63 10.17
N VAL A 12 -4.95 -18.78 8.93
CA VAL A 12 -4.27 -17.69 8.21
C VAL A 12 -5.23 -16.53 7.94
N ARG A 13 -6.49 -16.81 7.56
CA ARG A 13 -7.53 -15.81 7.34
C ARG A 13 -7.86 -15.05 8.61
N THR A 14 -8.08 -15.73 9.73
CA THR A 14 -8.35 -15.09 11.03
C THR A 14 -7.16 -14.28 11.49
N LEU A 15 -5.92 -14.76 11.29
CA LEU A 15 -4.71 -13.99 11.58
C LEU A 15 -4.64 -12.70 10.75
N LEU A 16 -4.91 -12.78 9.44
CA LEU A 16 -4.91 -11.64 8.54
C LEU A 16 -6.02 -10.62 8.88
N ALA A 17 -7.21 -11.11 9.20
CA ALA A 17 -8.37 -10.29 9.51
C ALA A 17 -8.31 -9.66 10.92
N SER A 18 -7.79 -10.40 11.90
CA SER A 18 -7.75 -9.95 13.29
C SER A 18 -6.62 -8.95 13.57
N GLY A 19 -5.66 -8.82 12.66
CA GLY A 19 -4.58 -7.83 12.73
C GLY A 19 -3.56 -8.00 13.85
N MET A 20 -3.64 -9.12 14.58
CA MET A 20 -2.66 -9.51 15.59
C MET A 20 -1.32 -9.88 14.95
N THR A 21 -0.24 -9.71 15.71
CA THR A 21 1.05 -10.23 15.28
C THR A 21 1.03 -11.77 15.31
N ARG A 22 1.82 -12.40 14.43
CA ARG A 22 1.97 -13.87 14.36
C ARG A 22 2.31 -14.48 15.72
N ARG A 23 3.03 -13.72 16.55
CA ARG A 23 3.47 -14.12 17.88
C ARG A 23 2.31 -14.09 18.88
N GLU A 24 1.53 -13.02 18.90
CA GLU A 24 0.31 -12.92 19.73
C GLU A 24 -0.75 -13.95 19.33
N PHE A 25 -0.89 -14.21 18.02
CA PHE A 25 -1.85 -15.19 17.53
C PHE A 25 -1.44 -16.63 17.88
N ALA A 26 -0.15 -16.95 17.77
CA ALA A 26 0.40 -18.24 18.18
C ALA A 26 0.18 -18.48 19.69
N ASP A 27 0.40 -17.44 20.51
CA ASP A 27 0.17 -17.47 21.95
C ASP A 27 -1.31 -17.76 22.29
N LYS A 28 -2.22 -17.04 21.63
CA LYS A 28 -3.68 -17.18 21.83
C LYS A 28 -4.25 -18.51 21.36
N THR A 29 -3.71 -19.07 20.27
CA THR A 29 -4.21 -20.32 19.67
C THR A 29 -3.45 -21.56 20.15
N LYS A 30 -2.40 -21.38 20.98
CA LYS A 30 -1.45 -22.43 21.38
C LYS A 30 -0.83 -23.18 20.19
N ILE A 31 -0.77 -22.54 19.02
CA ILE A 31 -0.15 -23.10 17.82
C ILE A 31 1.32 -22.68 17.79
N THR A 32 2.21 -23.62 17.53
CA THR A 32 3.64 -23.33 17.41
C THR A 32 3.91 -22.29 16.32
N LEU A 33 4.69 -21.25 16.66
CA LEU A 33 5.02 -20.16 15.74
C LEU A 33 5.65 -20.65 14.42
N MET A 34 6.44 -21.73 14.47
CA MET A 34 7.04 -22.37 13.29
C MET A 34 5.99 -22.91 12.33
N THR A 35 4.98 -23.59 12.86
CA THR A 35 3.85 -24.14 12.09
C THR A 35 3.03 -23.02 11.46
N LEU A 36 2.74 -21.97 12.24
CA LEU A 36 2.05 -20.78 11.74
C LEU A 36 2.84 -20.09 10.63
N ARG A 37 4.17 -19.94 10.77
CA ARG A 37 5.03 -19.38 9.71
C ARG A 37 4.96 -20.21 8.43
N LYS A 38 4.97 -21.54 8.54
CA LYS A 38 4.89 -22.44 7.38
C LYS A 38 3.53 -22.31 6.66
N TRP A 39 2.43 -22.18 7.41
CA TRP A 39 1.11 -22.00 6.82
C TRP A 39 0.94 -20.62 6.21
N VAL A 40 1.38 -19.57 6.91
CA VAL A 40 1.38 -18.21 6.36
C VAL A 40 2.21 -18.15 5.09
N LYS A 41 3.36 -18.81 5.01
CA LYS A 41 4.18 -18.83 3.79
C LYS A 41 3.48 -19.55 2.62
N GLN A 42 2.76 -20.64 2.90
CA GLN A 42 2.10 -21.44 1.85
C GLN A 42 0.80 -20.81 1.34
N TYR A 43 0.03 -20.19 2.23
CA TYR A 43 -1.30 -19.68 1.90
C TYR A 43 -1.35 -18.14 1.92
N LYS A 44 -0.21 -17.44 1.99
CA LYS A 44 -0.15 -15.96 2.10
C LYS A 44 -0.94 -15.31 0.97
N ASP A 45 -0.57 -15.61 -0.27
CA ASP A 45 -1.08 -14.93 -1.45
C ASP A 45 -2.55 -15.26 -1.72
N GLU A 46 -2.93 -16.54 -1.63
CA GLU A 46 -4.32 -16.97 -1.87
C GLU A 46 -5.30 -16.41 -0.82
N GLU A 47 -4.91 -16.39 0.46
CA GLU A 47 -5.77 -15.87 1.52
C GLU A 47 -5.74 -14.34 1.60
N ILE A 48 -4.61 -13.69 1.25
CA ILE A 48 -4.56 -12.23 1.12
C ILE A 48 -5.54 -11.74 0.06
N GLU A 49 -5.68 -12.43 -1.07
CA GLU A 49 -6.61 -12.02 -2.12
C GLU A 49 -8.07 -12.09 -1.64
N LYS A 50 -8.45 -13.18 -0.96
CA LYS A 50 -9.80 -13.34 -0.38
C LYS A 50 -10.08 -12.35 0.75
N VAL A 51 -9.07 -12.04 1.56
CA VAL A 51 -9.16 -11.00 2.59
C VAL A 51 -9.26 -9.63 1.92
N ASP A 52 -8.52 -9.35 0.84
CA ASP A 52 -8.57 -8.09 0.10
C ASP A 52 -9.93 -7.85 -0.56
N ASP A 53 -10.65 -8.88 -1.02
CA ASP A 53 -12.02 -8.73 -1.52
C ASP A 53 -12.98 -8.25 -0.41
N ASN A 54 -12.90 -8.88 0.77
CA ASN A 54 -13.64 -8.44 1.94
C ASN A 54 -13.22 -7.02 2.37
N ASN A 55 -11.93 -6.70 2.23
CA ASN A 55 -11.38 -5.39 2.52
C ASN A 55 -11.73 -4.33 1.47
N ARG A 56 -12.00 -4.72 0.22
CA ARG A 56 -12.50 -3.83 -0.83
C ARG A 56 -13.87 -3.27 -0.46
N LYS A 57 -14.67 -4.07 0.25
CA LYS A 57 -15.95 -3.63 0.83
C LYS A 57 -15.77 -2.75 2.07
N LYS A 58 -14.66 -2.93 2.81
CA LYS A 58 -14.40 -2.22 4.09
C LYS A 58 -13.63 -0.90 3.93
N TYR A 59 -12.68 -0.83 3.01
CA TYR A 59 -11.84 0.34 2.77
C TYR A 59 -11.78 0.65 1.27
N SER A 60 -12.19 1.87 0.91
CA SER A 60 -12.11 2.39 -0.46
C SER A 60 -10.66 2.39 -0.97
N GLU A 61 -10.47 2.18 -2.28
CA GLU A 61 -9.13 2.16 -2.89
C GLU A 61 -8.37 3.47 -2.68
N GLU A 62 -9.07 4.62 -2.67
CA GLU A 62 -8.48 5.92 -2.36
C GLU A 62 -7.92 5.98 -0.94
N TYR A 63 -8.62 5.39 0.03
CA TYR A 63 -8.15 5.33 1.42
C TYR A 63 -6.89 4.46 1.52
N LYS A 64 -6.87 3.30 0.87
CA LYS A 64 -5.69 2.42 0.81
C LYS A 64 -4.48 3.16 0.25
N LYS A 65 -4.65 3.84 -0.90
CA LYS A 65 -3.59 4.63 -1.54
C LYS A 65 -3.11 5.77 -0.65
N ARG A 66 -4.03 6.51 -0.01
CA ARG A 66 -3.68 7.61 0.90
C ARG A 66 -2.83 7.15 2.08
N ILE A 67 -3.14 6.01 2.67
CA ILE A 67 -2.33 5.44 3.76
C ILE A 67 -0.92 5.09 3.27
N VAL A 68 -0.80 4.42 2.12
CA VAL A 68 0.51 4.06 1.55
C VAL A 68 1.32 5.29 1.18
N THR A 69 0.68 6.34 0.63
CA THR A 69 1.31 7.63 0.36
C THR A 69 1.85 8.27 1.64
N GLN A 70 1.06 8.32 2.72
CA GLN A 70 1.57 8.81 4.01
C GLN A 70 2.73 7.98 4.53
N MET A 71 2.72 6.67 4.37
CA MET A 71 3.84 5.84 4.81
C MET A 71 5.11 6.08 4.00
N LEU A 72 4.99 6.24 2.67
CA LEU A 72 6.11 6.45 1.76
C LEU A 72 6.75 7.84 1.91
N PHE A 73 5.94 8.89 2.02
CA PHE A 73 6.43 10.28 1.99
C PHE A 73 6.58 10.91 3.38
N ASP A 74 5.76 10.51 4.34
CA ASP A 74 5.77 11.06 5.72
C ASP A 74 6.74 10.26 6.62
N GLY A 75 7.35 9.19 6.11
CA GLY A 75 8.33 8.37 6.83
C GLY A 75 7.74 7.57 7.99
N ILE A 76 6.42 7.37 8.01
CA ILE A 76 5.73 6.67 9.10
C ILE A 76 5.95 5.16 8.96
N THR A 77 6.49 4.54 10.00
CA THR A 77 6.67 3.08 10.05
C THR A 77 5.35 2.32 10.14
N TYR A 78 5.33 1.09 9.60
CA TYR A 78 4.17 0.18 9.62
C TYR A 78 3.56 0.02 11.01
N LYS A 79 4.37 -0.04 12.07
CA LYS A 79 3.89 -0.15 13.46
C LYS A 79 3.11 1.08 13.91
N THR A 80 3.62 2.27 13.62
CA THR A 80 2.97 3.53 14.01
C THR A 80 1.68 3.73 13.24
N MET A 81 1.69 3.43 11.94
CA MET A 81 0.50 3.58 11.10
C MET A 81 -0.57 2.54 11.44
N ALA A 82 -0.16 1.32 11.81
CA ALA A 82 -1.06 0.29 12.34
C ALA A 82 -1.76 0.74 13.63
N LYS A 83 -1.00 1.34 14.56
CA LYS A 83 -1.58 1.89 15.81
C LYS A 83 -2.57 3.02 15.53
N LYS A 84 -2.27 3.92 14.59
CA LYS A 84 -3.13 5.07 14.24
C LYS A 84 -4.45 4.65 13.58
N THR A 85 -4.41 3.63 12.73
CA THR A 85 -5.56 3.23 11.89
C THR A 85 -6.30 2.00 12.41
N GLY A 86 -5.71 1.26 13.36
CA GLY A 86 -6.19 -0.05 13.77
C GLY A 86 -6.00 -1.14 12.70
N ILE A 87 -5.24 -0.84 11.63
CA ILE A 87 -5.00 -1.76 10.52
C ILE A 87 -3.76 -2.60 10.81
N SER A 88 -3.83 -3.88 10.49
CA SER A 88 -2.70 -4.80 10.67
C SER A 88 -1.44 -4.32 9.93
N PRO A 89 -0.25 -4.36 10.54
CA PRO A 89 0.99 -4.03 9.85
C PRO A 89 1.26 -4.96 8.65
N GLN A 90 0.74 -6.20 8.66
CA GLN A 90 0.83 -7.11 7.51
C GLN A 90 -0.04 -6.65 6.33
N MET A 91 -1.19 -6.03 6.60
CA MET A 91 -2.02 -5.46 5.53
C MET A 91 -1.42 -4.17 4.99
N LEU A 92 -0.81 -3.36 5.85
CA LEU A 92 -0.05 -2.20 5.42
C LEU A 92 1.14 -2.59 4.53
N GLU A 93 1.86 -3.68 4.87
CA GLU A 93 2.92 -4.26 4.02
C GLU A 93 2.39 -4.71 2.66
N TYR A 94 1.23 -5.39 2.64
CA TYR A 94 0.60 -5.81 1.39
C TYR A 94 0.17 -4.63 0.53
N TRP A 95 -0.46 -3.61 1.13
CA TRP A 95 -0.86 -2.40 0.41
C TRP A 95 0.33 -1.61 -0.10
N ASP A 96 1.39 -1.50 0.71
CA ASP A 96 2.65 -0.90 0.28
C ASP A 96 3.20 -1.63 -0.95
N ASN A 97 3.35 -2.95 -0.91
CA ASN A 97 3.81 -3.70 -2.08
C ASN A 97 2.91 -3.53 -3.32
N LYS A 98 1.58 -3.57 -3.13
CA LYS A 98 0.59 -3.46 -4.22
C LYS A 98 0.52 -2.07 -4.85
N TYR A 99 0.57 -1.00 -4.05
CA TYR A 99 0.32 0.37 -4.51
C TYR A 99 1.58 1.22 -4.66
N ARG A 100 2.72 0.82 -4.11
CA ARG A 100 3.98 1.59 -4.15
C ARG A 100 4.37 2.00 -5.55
N TYR A 101 4.36 1.09 -6.51
CA TYR A 101 4.70 1.42 -7.90
C TYR A 101 3.73 2.45 -8.51
N ILE A 102 2.42 2.25 -8.30
CA ILE A 102 1.37 3.12 -8.82
C ILE A 102 1.50 4.53 -8.23
N ILE A 103 1.75 4.63 -6.92
CA ILE A 103 1.88 5.90 -6.20
C ILE A 103 3.14 6.64 -6.65
N ILE A 104 4.28 5.95 -6.75
CA ILE A 104 5.53 6.56 -7.22
C ILE A 104 5.37 7.07 -8.66
N ALA A 105 4.79 6.27 -9.55
CA ALA A 105 4.57 6.64 -10.94
C ALA A 105 3.59 7.82 -11.10
N ASP A 106 2.49 7.85 -10.33
CA ASP A 106 1.55 8.96 -10.33
C ASP A 106 2.18 10.26 -9.79
N HIS A 107 2.95 10.14 -8.70
CA HIS A 107 3.66 11.26 -8.11
C HIS A 107 4.74 11.82 -9.05
N GLU A 108 5.46 10.95 -9.76
CA GLU A 108 6.44 11.35 -10.76
C GLU A 108 5.77 12.06 -11.95
N LYS A 109 4.61 11.58 -12.42
CA LYS A 109 3.81 12.28 -13.44
C LYS A 109 3.37 13.67 -12.97
N MET A 110 2.96 13.81 -11.71
CA MET A 110 2.60 15.12 -11.14
C MET A 110 3.80 16.08 -11.11
N ILE A 111 4.98 15.61 -10.66
CA ILE A 111 6.21 16.41 -10.66
C ILE A 111 6.60 16.81 -12.08
N ASN A 112 6.56 15.87 -13.03
CA ASN A 112 6.90 16.14 -14.42
C ASN A 112 5.95 17.16 -15.07
N LYS A 113 4.64 17.08 -14.76
CA LYS A 113 3.65 18.08 -15.22
C LYS A 113 3.94 19.47 -14.67
N ARG A 114 4.32 19.59 -13.39
CA ARG A 114 4.76 20.87 -12.79
C ARG A 114 6.02 21.40 -13.47
N ARG A 115 7.04 20.55 -13.69
CA ARG A 115 8.28 20.93 -14.40
C ARG A 115 8.01 21.38 -15.83
N LYS A 116 7.13 20.69 -16.57
CA LYS A 116 6.72 21.10 -17.92
C LYS A 116 6.02 22.46 -17.93
N LYS A 117 5.07 22.69 -17.01
CA LYS A 117 4.40 24.01 -16.89
C LYS A 117 5.38 25.14 -16.57
N VAL A 118 6.33 24.92 -15.66
CA VAL A 118 7.40 25.91 -15.36
C VAL A 118 8.24 26.21 -16.60
N LYS A 119 8.61 25.19 -17.39
CA LYS A 119 9.32 25.38 -18.65
C LYS A 119 8.49 26.17 -19.67
N THR A 120 7.22 25.82 -19.89
CA THR A 120 6.35 26.53 -20.85
C THR A 120 6.06 27.98 -20.42
N GLY A 121 5.95 28.25 -19.12
CA GLY A 121 5.80 29.60 -18.58
C GLY A 121 7.08 30.45 -18.68
N ALA A 122 8.26 29.82 -18.61
CA ALA A 122 9.55 30.50 -18.76
C ALA A 122 9.98 30.72 -20.23
N THR A 123 9.36 30.03 -21.20
CA THR A 123 9.73 30.11 -22.63
C THR A 123 9.02 31.24 -23.39
N TRP A 124 8.08 31.98 -22.79
CA TRP A 124 7.57 33.20 -23.40
C TRP A 124 8.39 34.39 -22.92
N HIS A 125 9.20 34.94 -23.85
CA HIS A 125 9.65 36.34 -23.98
C HIS A 125 11.04 36.34 -24.67
N ARG A 126 11.10 36.11 -25.99
CA ARG A 126 12.17 36.67 -26.82
C ARG A 126 11.88 36.67 -28.33
N TYR A 127 10.79 37.31 -28.74
CA TYR A 127 10.69 38.02 -30.03
C TYR A 127 9.70 39.17 -29.72
N GLY A 128 10.15 40.32 -29.23
CA GLY A 128 10.99 41.23 -29.99
C GLY A 128 10.08 41.99 -30.95
N ALA A 129 9.37 42.98 -30.42
CA ALA A 129 8.62 43.96 -31.18
C ALA A 129 9.58 44.69 -32.13
N GLY A 130 9.63 44.25 -33.39
CA GLY A 130 10.27 44.95 -34.49
C GLY A 130 9.19 45.61 -35.33
N ALA A 131 8.70 46.76 -34.87
CA ALA A 131 7.93 47.67 -35.71
C ALA A 131 8.84 48.14 -36.86
N GLY A 132 8.63 47.59 -38.05
CA GLY A 132 9.25 48.02 -39.30
C GLY A 132 8.18 48.55 -40.23
N ARG A 133 7.80 49.80 -40.01
CA ARG A 133 7.03 50.63 -40.93
C ARG A 133 8.04 51.34 -41.83
N TYR A 134 8.02 51.06 -43.13
CA TYR A 134 8.44 51.96 -44.21
C TYR A 134 7.58 51.53 -45.42
N GLU A 135 6.56 52.31 -45.74
CA GLU A 135 6.54 53.25 -46.88
C GLU A 135 6.62 52.53 -48.23
#